data_AF-A0A1Q7PPX0-F1
#
_entry.id   AF-A0A1Q7PPX0-F1
#
_cell.length_a   1.000
_cell.length_b   1.000
_cell.length_c   1.000
_cell.angle_alpha   90.00
_cell.angle_beta   90.00
_cell.angle_gamma   90.00
#
_symmetry.space_group_name_H-M   'P 1'
#
loop_
_entity.id
_entity.type
_entity.pdbx_description
1 polymer ?
#
loop_
_entity_poly.entity_id
_entity_poly.type
_entity_poly.pdbx_seq_one_letter_code
_entity_poly.pdbx_strand_id
1 'polypeptide(L)'
;MYGDNASDRFWAAVNTREAGYIRLYDKIGIDGWSATQPIIIGYDSNQGLSISSGTKVLVDRLSVNGFTLGSIAVYGRDDQNSPLNTHSGNISFEVLWGKPADSPIFYLPLVMLVGVGGVLIGLLVFKKRDKIEAR
;
A
#
# COMPACT_ATOMS: atom_id res chain seq x y z
N MET A 1 -24.56 -2.98 30.21
CA MET A 1 -23.77 -3.96 29.44
C MET A 1 -22.95 -3.17 28.43
N TYR A 2 -21.67 -2.94 28.70
CA TYR A 2 -20.73 -2.35 27.73
C TYR A 2 -20.17 -3.52 26.93
N GLY A 3 -20.52 -3.64 25.64
CA GLY A 3 -20.06 -4.76 24.81
C GLY A 3 -20.36 -4.58 23.32
N ASP A 4 -21.59 -4.23 22.95
CA ASP A 4 -21.99 -4.34 21.53
C ASP A 4 -21.64 -3.14 20.65
N ASN A 5 -21.55 -1.93 21.20
CA ASN A 5 -21.41 -0.72 20.36
C ASN A 5 -19.98 -0.18 20.25
N ALA A 6 -19.02 -0.79 20.98
CA ALA A 6 -17.65 -0.28 21.10
C ALA A 6 -16.56 -1.26 20.60
N SER A 7 -16.87 -2.55 20.38
CA SER A 7 -15.84 -3.57 20.13
C SER A 7 -15.01 -3.32 18.87
N ASP A 8 -15.61 -2.65 17.88
CA ASP A 8 -15.02 -2.54 16.55
C ASP A 8 -14.56 -1.10 16.26
N ARG A 9 -14.52 -0.18 17.24
CA ARG A 9 -14.10 1.20 16.96
C ARG A 9 -12.71 1.22 16.32
N PHE A 10 -12.62 1.78 15.12
CA PHE A 10 -11.37 2.02 14.43
C PHE A 10 -11.15 3.53 14.30
N TRP A 11 -9.96 3.98 14.63
CA TRP A 11 -9.55 5.35 14.39
C TRP A 11 -8.12 5.37 13.85
N ALA A 12 -7.84 6.35 13.01
CA ALA A 12 -6.53 6.55 12.40
C ALA A 12 -6.10 8.01 12.60
N ALA A 13 -4.82 8.19 12.92
CA ALA A 13 -4.20 9.49 13.02
C ALA A 13 -2.81 9.45 12.39
N VAL A 14 -2.36 10.60 11.91
CA VAL A 14 -1.03 10.77 11.33
C VAL A 14 -0.38 11.98 11.97
N ASN A 15 0.92 11.88 12.22
CA ASN A 15 1.73 12.99 12.70
C ASN A 15 2.71 13.41 11.60
N THR A 16 2.52 14.59 11.02
CA THR A 16 3.43 15.15 10.01
C THR A 16 4.25 16.30 10.60
N ARG A 17 5.44 16.56 10.05
CA ARG A 17 6.26 17.72 10.48
C ARG A 17 5.56 19.06 10.29
N GLU A 18 4.77 19.18 9.23
CA GLU A 18 4.15 20.44 8.84
C GLU A 18 2.87 20.73 9.61
N ALA A 19 2.04 19.71 9.82
CA ALA A 19 0.69 19.88 10.36
C ALA A 19 0.51 19.27 11.76
N GLY A 20 1.53 18.59 12.29
CA GLY A 20 1.49 17.94 13.59
C GLY A 20 0.57 16.72 13.60
N TYR A 21 0.09 16.37 14.79
CA TYR A 21 -0.80 15.23 15.01
C TYR A 21 -2.23 15.56 14.57
N ILE A 22 -2.74 14.80 13.61
CA ILE A 22 -4.09 14.97 13.07
C ILE A 22 -4.82 13.64 13.10
N ARG A 23 -6.03 13.64 13.66
CA ARG A 23 -6.95 12.50 13.62
C ARG A 23 -7.70 12.52 12.30
N LEU A 24 -7.46 11.52 11.45
CA LEU A 24 -7.98 11.45 10.07
C LEU A 24 -9.35 10.78 10.03
N TYR A 25 -9.54 9.75 10.86
CA TYR A 25 -10.76 8.98 10.91
C TYR A 25 -11.06 8.60 12.36
N ASP A 26 -12.28 8.85 12.81
CA ASP A 26 -12.80 8.46 14.11
C ASP A 26 -14.34 8.54 14.08
N LYS A 27 -14.97 7.52 13.52
CA LYS A 27 -16.43 7.40 13.51
C LYS A 27 -16.84 6.25 14.43
N ILE A 28 -17.82 6.54 15.28
CA ILE A 28 -18.35 5.58 16.25
C ILE A 28 -19.58 4.90 15.63
N GLY A 29 -19.61 3.57 15.64
CA GLY A 29 -20.78 2.76 15.26
C GLY A 29 -21.00 2.53 13.75
N ILE A 30 -20.10 3.00 12.88
CA ILE A 30 -20.17 2.79 11.42
C ILE A 30 -18.75 2.43 10.96
N ASP A 31 -18.59 1.27 10.33
CA ASP A 31 -17.35 0.81 9.68
C ASP A 31 -16.13 0.63 10.63
N GLY A 32 -16.29 -0.25 11.62
CA GLY A 32 -15.23 -0.64 12.54
C GLY A 32 -14.10 -1.49 11.94
N TRP A 33 -13.15 -1.92 12.79
CA TRP A 33 -12.16 -2.92 12.42
C TRP A 33 -12.79 -4.32 12.43
N SER A 34 -12.34 -5.21 11.54
CA SER A 34 -12.83 -6.58 11.44
C SER A 34 -11.72 -7.56 11.73
N ALA A 35 -12.00 -8.63 12.47
CA ALA A 35 -11.06 -9.74 12.66
C ALA A 35 -10.91 -10.63 11.41
N THR A 36 -11.85 -10.53 10.46
CA THR A 36 -11.89 -11.38 9.25
C THR A 36 -11.06 -10.80 8.10
N GLN A 37 -10.84 -9.49 8.10
CA GLN A 37 -10.18 -8.78 7.01
C GLN A 37 -8.99 -7.98 7.55
N PRO A 38 -7.82 -8.05 6.91
CA PRO A 38 -6.65 -7.35 7.39
C PRO A 38 -6.82 -5.83 7.26
N ILE A 39 -6.32 -5.10 8.25
CA ILE A 39 -6.10 -3.65 8.13
C ILE A 39 -4.87 -3.45 7.25
N ILE A 40 -5.01 -2.64 6.21
CA ILE A 40 -3.93 -2.36 5.24
C ILE A 40 -3.54 -0.90 5.37
N ILE A 41 -2.25 -0.66 5.59
CA ILE A 41 -1.63 0.66 5.58
C ILE A 41 -0.60 0.65 4.45
N GLY A 42 -0.85 1.44 3.42
CA GLY A 42 -0.01 1.52 2.23
C GLY A 42 0.52 2.93 2.02
N TYR A 43 1.77 3.05 1.61
CA TYR A 43 2.33 4.31 1.14
C TYR A 43 3.01 4.12 -0.20
N ASP A 44 2.72 5.02 -1.13
CA ASP A 44 3.42 5.14 -2.40
C ASP A 44 3.80 6.60 -2.65
N SER A 45 4.97 6.87 -3.22
CA SER A 45 5.44 8.23 -3.45
C SER A 45 4.54 9.04 -4.41
N ASN A 46 3.84 8.37 -5.33
CA ASN A 46 2.93 8.99 -6.31
C ASN A 46 1.47 8.97 -5.86
N GLN A 47 1.08 7.99 -5.04
CA GLN A 47 -0.32 7.85 -4.59
C GLN A 47 -0.57 8.39 -3.18
N GLY A 48 0.45 8.57 -2.34
CA GLY A 48 0.31 9.01 -0.95
C GLY A 48 0.04 7.85 0.02
N LEU A 49 -0.35 8.20 1.25
CA LEU A 49 -0.73 7.26 2.30
C LEU A 49 -2.20 6.86 2.15
N SER A 50 -2.47 5.56 2.20
CA SER A 50 -3.82 5.00 2.26
C SER A 50 -3.97 4.07 3.47
N ILE A 51 -5.16 4.09 4.07
CA ILE A 51 -5.51 3.26 5.22
C ILE A 51 -6.87 2.62 4.94
N SER A 52 -6.93 1.30 5.04
CA SER A 52 -8.13 0.49 4.84
C SER A 52 -8.38 -0.42 6.04
N SER A 53 -9.62 -0.54 6.46
CA SER A 53 -10.05 -1.54 7.47
C SER A 53 -10.30 -2.92 6.87
N GLY A 54 -10.00 -3.11 5.58
CA GLY A 54 -10.29 -4.33 4.83
C GLY A 54 -11.68 -4.30 4.18
N THR A 55 -12.68 -3.75 4.86
CA THR A 55 -14.03 -3.57 4.30
C THR A 55 -14.17 -2.27 3.52
N LYS A 56 -13.40 -1.24 3.90
CA LYS A 56 -13.51 0.10 3.34
C LYS A 56 -12.18 0.86 3.40
N VAL A 57 -11.95 1.70 2.39
CA VAL A 57 -10.87 2.68 2.40
C VAL A 57 -11.29 3.87 3.26
N LEU A 58 -10.53 4.12 4.33
CA LEU A 58 -10.82 5.13 5.34
C LEU A 58 -10.03 6.42 5.08
N VAL A 59 -8.80 6.27 4.64
CA VAL A 59 -7.94 7.36 4.18
C VAL A 59 -7.47 7.00 2.79
N ASP A 60 -7.69 7.90 1.84
CA ASP A 60 -7.27 7.72 0.46
C ASP A 60 -6.33 8.86 0.05
N ARG A 61 -5.17 8.47 -0.52
CA ARG A 61 -4.16 9.36 -1.11
C ARG A 61 -3.76 10.58 -0.26
N LEU A 62 -3.58 10.39 1.05
CA LEU A 62 -3.10 11.48 1.90
C LEU A 62 -1.65 11.81 1.55
N SER A 63 -1.41 13.06 1.14
CA SER A 63 -0.05 13.53 0.89
C SER A 63 0.71 13.62 2.21
N VAL A 64 1.78 12.82 2.32
CA VAL A 64 2.71 12.84 3.45
C VAL A 64 4.14 12.85 2.89
N ASN A 65 5.03 13.61 3.54
CA ASN A 65 6.44 13.75 3.15
C ASN A 65 7.27 12.53 3.53
N GLY A 66 6.92 11.38 2.92
CA GLY A 66 7.53 10.10 3.20
C GLY A 66 6.82 9.33 4.32
N PHE A 67 6.91 8.00 4.22
CA PHE A 67 6.47 7.08 5.25
C PHE A 67 7.56 6.03 5.47
N THR A 68 7.95 5.80 6.70
CA THR A 68 8.91 4.76 7.08
C THR A 68 8.40 4.09 8.34
N LEU A 69 8.16 2.78 8.26
CA LEU A 69 7.73 2.00 9.42
C LEU A 69 8.90 1.88 10.40
N GLY A 70 8.76 2.47 11.58
CA GLY A 70 9.77 2.37 12.65
C GLY A 70 9.46 1.26 13.66
N SER A 71 8.22 1.18 14.14
CA SER A 71 7.80 0.22 15.15
C SER A 71 6.29 -0.01 15.11
N ILE A 72 5.87 -1.20 15.51
CA ILE A 72 4.46 -1.54 15.75
C ILE A 72 4.30 -1.78 17.25
N ALA A 73 3.33 -1.11 17.87
CA ALA A 73 3.01 -1.28 19.28
C ALA A 73 1.55 -1.70 19.42
N VAL A 74 1.30 -2.71 20.26
CA VAL A 74 -0.03 -3.25 20.54
C VAL A 74 -0.34 -3.03 22.01
N TYR A 75 -1.46 -2.38 22.29
CA TYR A 75 -1.92 -2.11 23.64
C TYR A 75 -3.19 -2.93 23.93
N GLY A 76 -3.24 -3.54 25.11
CA GLY A 76 -4.34 -4.42 25.50
C GLY A 76 -5.50 -3.73 26.22
N ARG A 77 -5.33 -2.46 26.62
CA ARG A 77 -6.35 -1.63 27.30
C ARG A 77 -6.10 -0.16 26.97
N ASP A 78 -7.19 0.59 26.80
CA ASP A 78 -7.14 2.04 26.56
C ASP A 78 -6.99 2.85 27.87
N ASP A 79 -7.56 2.36 28.98
CA ASP A 79 -7.42 2.92 30.32
C ASP A 79 -7.07 1.82 31.35
N GLN A 80 -6.46 2.22 32.47
CA GLN A 80 -6.11 1.31 33.58
C GLN A 80 -7.34 0.58 34.14
N ASN A 81 -8.50 1.23 34.13
CA ASN A 81 -9.76 0.69 34.66
C ASN A 81 -10.56 -0.10 33.62
N SER A 82 -10.12 -0.16 32.36
CA SER A 82 -10.82 -0.92 31.33
C SER A 82 -10.75 -2.42 31.61
N PRO A 83 -11.84 -3.17 31.37
CA PRO A 83 -11.80 -4.63 31.43
C PRO A 83 -10.79 -5.21 30.42
N LEU A 84 -10.39 -6.47 30.61
CA LEU A 84 -9.51 -7.14 29.64
C LEU A 84 -10.22 -7.28 28.28
N ASN A 85 -9.59 -6.74 27.23
CA ASN A 85 -10.17 -6.70 25.88
C ASN A 85 -10.17 -8.07 25.18
N THR A 86 -9.28 -9.00 25.57
CA THR A 86 -9.33 -10.39 25.08
C THR A 86 -8.62 -11.36 26.04
N HIS A 87 -9.10 -12.60 26.11
CA HIS A 87 -8.50 -13.67 26.92
C HIS A 87 -7.48 -14.52 26.13
N SER A 88 -7.62 -14.61 24.81
CA SER A 88 -6.68 -15.31 23.90
C SER A 88 -6.90 -14.90 22.43
N GLY A 89 -5.89 -15.08 21.59
CA GLY A 89 -5.93 -14.77 20.15
C GLY A 89 -4.55 -14.77 19.51
N ASN A 90 -4.48 -14.74 18.17
CA ASN A 90 -3.24 -14.55 17.41
C ASN A 90 -3.33 -13.24 16.63
N ILE A 91 -2.27 -12.44 16.66
CA ILE A 91 -2.14 -11.20 15.89
C ILE A 91 -0.93 -11.37 14.97
N SER A 92 -1.18 -11.32 13.67
CA SER A 92 -0.15 -11.44 12.64
C SER A 92 0.03 -10.11 11.94
N PHE A 93 1.28 -9.75 11.65
CA PHE A 93 1.64 -8.58 10.86
C PHE A 93 2.48 -9.03 9.68
N GLU A 94 2.16 -8.52 8.51
CA GLU A 94 2.97 -8.67 7.30
C GLU A 94 3.43 -7.27 6.87
N VAL A 95 4.73 -7.12 6.68
CA VAL A 95 5.33 -5.86 6.24
C VAL A 95 5.97 -6.10 4.90
N LEU A 96 5.51 -5.38 3.88
CA LEU A 96 6.03 -5.42 2.54
C LEU A 96 6.71 -4.07 2.24
N TRP A 97 7.97 -4.13 1.84
CA TRP A 97 8.73 -2.97 1.39
C TRP A 97 9.62 -3.38 0.23
N GLY A 98 9.93 -2.44 -0.66
CA GLY A 98 10.82 -2.69 -1.78
C GLY A 98 10.95 -1.46 -2.66
N LYS A 99 12.09 -1.34 -3.33
CA LYS A 99 12.26 -0.37 -4.41
C LYS A 99 11.94 -1.08 -5.72
N PRO A 100 11.04 -0.55 -6.56
CA PRO A 100 10.75 -1.16 -7.86
C PRO A 100 12.01 -1.41 -8.70
N ALA A 101 13.00 -0.50 -8.62
CA ALA A 101 14.28 -0.60 -9.32
C ALA A 101 15.15 -1.82 -8.92
N ASP A 102 14.89 -2.46 -7.77
CA ASP A 102 15.61 -3.66 -7.33
C ASP A 102 15.00 -4.94 -7.93
N SER A 103 13.84 -4.86 -8.58
CA SER A 103 13.19 -5.99 -9.23
C SER A 103 13.60 -6.09 -10.71
N PRO A 104 14.12 -7.23 -11.19
CA PRO A 104 14.43 -7.42 -12.62
C PRO A 104 13.23 -7.17 -13.54
N ILE A 105 12.01 -7.40 -13.04
CA ILE A 105 10.78 -7.18 -13.82
C ILE A 105 10.54 -5.70 -14.14
N PHE A 106 11.09 -4.79 -13.34
CA PHE A 106 10.97 -3.35 -13.55
C PHE A 106 11.63 -2.89 -14.85
N TYR A 107 12.70 -3.58 -15.27
CA TYR A 107 13.41 -3.29 -16.52
C TYR A 107 12.82 -4.01 -17.73
N LEU A 108 11.81 -4.87 -17.55
CA LEU A 108 11.22 -5.65 -18.63
C LEU A 108 10.69 -4.79 -19.78
N PRO A 109 9.99 -3.65 -19.56
CA PRO A 109 9.59 -2.76 -20.65
C PRO A 109 10.78 -2.21 -21.45
N LEU A 110 11.87 -1.86 -20.77
CA LEU A 110 13.08 -1.34 -21.43
C LEU A 110 13.78 -2.44 -22.26
N VAL A 111 13.91 -3.65 -21.68
CA VAL A 111 14.47 -4.81 -22.39
C VAL A 111 13.63 -5.17 -23.61
N MET A 112 12.30 -5.13 -23.50
CA MET A 112 11.40 -5.35 -24.63
C MET A 112 11.56 -4.29 -25.71
N LEU A 113 11.68 -3.01 -25.33
CA LEU A 113 11.92 -1.92 -26.28
C LEU A 113 13.21 -2.14 -27.06
N VAL A 114 14.31 -2.46 -26.36
CA VAL A 114 15.61 -2.73 -27.00
C VAL A 114 15.56 -4.00 -27.85
N GLY A 115 14.90 -5.05 -27.38
CA GLY A 115 14.76 -6.31 -28.11
C GLY A 115 13.97 -6.15 -29.40
N VAL A 116 12.75 -5.60 -29.32
CA VAL A 116 11.88 -5.39 -30.49
C VAL A 116 12.50 -4.35 -31.44
N GLY A 117 12.99 -3.24 -30.91
CA GLY A 117 13.66 -2.20 -31.69
C GLY A 117 14.90 -2.73 -32.41
N GLY A 118 15.73 -3.51 -31.70
CA GLY A 118 16.92 -4.16 -32.25
C GLY A 118 16.58 -5.12 -33.39
N VAL A 119 15.54 -5.94 -33.24
CA VAL A 119 15.06 -6.85 -34.29
C VAL A 119 14.58 -6.07 -35.52
N LEU A 120 13.78 -5.00 -35.32
CA LEU A 120 13.28 -4.18 -36.42
C LEU A 120 14.41 -3.49 -37.20
N ILE A 121 15.37 -2.90 -36.49
CA ILE A 121 16.54 -2.26 -37.10
C ILE A 121 17.39 -3.30 -37.82
N GLY A 122 17.61 -4.46 -37.19
CA GLY A 122 18.31 -5.59 -37.80
C GLY A 122 17.66 -6.03 -39.10
N LEU A 123 16.34 -6.21 -39.12
CA LEU A 123 15.58 -6.52 -40.33
C LEU A 123 15.71 -5.42 -41.40
N LEU A 124 15.64 -4.15 -41.02
CA LEU A 124 15.79 -3.03 -41.95
C LEU A 124 17.18 -2.96 -42.60
N VAL A 125 18.24 -3.24 -41.84
CA VAL A 125 19.62 -3.20 -42.33
C VAL A 125 19.97 -4.45 -43.15
N PHE A 126 19.57 -5.63 -42.67
CA PHE A 126 19.93 -6.90 -43.32
C PHE A 126 18.97 -7.33 -44.43
N LYS A 127 17.77 -6.76 -44.54
CA LYS A 127 16.88 -7.00 -45.67
C LYS A 127 17.45 -6.32 -46.92
N LYS A 128 18.24 -7.08 -47.68
CA LYS A 128 18.58 -6.74 -49.06
C LYS A 128 17.26 -6.48 -49.79
N ARG A 129 17.09 -5.25 -50.27
CA ARG A 129 16.01 -4.92 -51.20
C ARG A 129 16.37 -5.66 -52.48
N ASP A 130 15.70 -6.76 -52.78
CA ASP A 130 15.76 -7.34 -54.13
C ASP A 130 15.37 -6.22 -55.08
N LYS A 131 16.35 -5.72 -55.84
CA LYS A 131 16.07 -4.82 -56.95
C LYS A 131 15.25 -5.66 -57.91
N ILE A 132 13.95 -5.41 -57.93
CA ILE A 132 13.10 -5.84 -59.04
C ILE A 132 13.69 -5.10 -60.24
N GLU A 133 14.54 -5.79 -61.00
CA GLU A 133 15.01 -5.31 -62.29
C GLU A 133 13.78 -5.24 -63.19
N ALA A 134 13.25 -4.03 -63.34
CA ALA A 134 12.29 -3.73 -64.39
C ALA A 134 13.03 -3.82 -65.73
N ARG A 135 12.82 -4.96 -66.39
CA ARG A 135 12.87 -5.26 -67.83
C ARG A 135 13.68 -4.37 -68.75
#